data_AF-A0A087HIC6-F1
#
_entry.id   AF-A0A087HIC6-F1
#
_cell.length_a   1.000
_cell.length_b   1.000
_cell.length_c   1.000
_cell.angle_alpha   90.00
_cell.angle_beta   90.00
_cell.angle_gamma   90.00
#
_symmetry.space_group_name_H-M   'P 1'
#
loop_
_entity.id
_entity.type
_entity.pdbx_description
1 polymer ?
#
loop_
_entity_poly.entity_id
_entity_poly.type
_entity_poly.pdbx_seq_one_letter_code
_entity_poly.pdbx_strand_id
1 'polypeptide(L)'
;MTWIRNSLFPSSVIIIVVGVIIALTYQSILKPPPPKLCGSPGGPPITAPRLKLRDGRNLAYKEHGLPRKKANHKIIFIHGSDSCRHDAVFATLLSPDLVDELSVYMVSFDKPGYGESDPDPNRTPKSLVLDIEELADYLSLGSKFYVLGYSMGEQATWGCLKYIPHRLAGVTLVSPVVNYWWKNLPLNVSTEGFNLQPKRNQWAVRVAHYAPWLIYWWNTQNWFSGSSVANRDHSILSKADKVRS
;
A
#
# COMPACT_ATOMS: atom_id res chain seq x y z
N MET A 1 19.93 66.14 -20.03
CA MET A 1 19.80 64.70 -20.40
C MET A 1 19.88 63.88 -19.13
N THR A 2 18.72 63.48 -18.60
CA THR A 2 18.59 62.66 -17.40
C THR A 2 18.32 61.22 -17.80
N TRP A 3 19.35 60.38 -17.68
CA TRP A 3 19.28 58.92 -17.58
C TRP A 3 20.23 58.60 -16.40
N ILE A 4 19.91 57.78 -15.41
CA ILE A 4 19.48 56.38 -15.48
C ILE A 4 18.66 56.08 -14.21
N ARG A 5 17.53 55.37 -14.38
CA ARG A 5 16.75 54.76 -13.30
C ARG A 5 17.59 53.70 -12.59
N ASN A 6 17.84 53.87 -11.29
CA ASN A 6 18.24 52.77 -10.42
C ASN A 6 17.04 51.85 -10.19
N SER A 7 16.83 50.91 -11.12
CA SER A 7 15.95 49.76 -10.92
C SER A 7 16.66 48.76 -10.00
N LEU A 8 16.70 49.06 -8.71
CA LEU A 8 16.97 48.05 -7.69
C LEU A 8 15.81 47.06 -7.74
N PHE A 9 16.04 45.87 -8.29
CA PHE A 9 15.16 44.73 -8.00
C PHE A 9 15.12 44.62 -6.46
N PRO A 10 13.95 44.73 -5.81
CA PRO A 10 13.90 44.74 -4.36
C PRO A 10 14.44 43.40 -3.85
N SER A 11 15.38 43.40 -2.90
CA SER A 11 15.94 42.18 -2.29
C SER A 11 14.84 41.20 -1.83
N SER A 12 13.68 41.72 -1.46
CA SER A 12 12.45 40.99 -1.16
C SER A 12 11.95 40.11 -2.31
N VAL A 13 12.02 40.59 -3.55
CA VAL A 13 11.62 39.83 -4.76
C VAL A 13 12.58 38.68 -5.00
N ILE A 14 13.89 38.88 -4.79
CA ILE A 14 14.89 37.82 -4.92
C ILE A 14 14.64 36.73 -3.87
N ILE A 15 14.40 37.12 -2.62
CA ILE A 15 14.08 36.16 -1.53
C ILE A 15 12.81 35.38 -1.85
N ILE A 16 11.75 36.04 -2.36
CA ILE A 16 10.51 35.37 -2.75
C ILE A 16 10.77 34.39 -3.90
N VAL A 17 11.48 34.81 -4.95
CA VAL A 17 11.78 33.95 -6.11
C VAL A 17 12.62 32.74 -5.68
N VAL A 18 13.65 32.94 -4.87
CA VAL A 18 14.46 31.84 -4.33
C VAL A 18 13.62 30.91 -3.45
N GLY A 19 12.77 31.45 -2.58
CA GLY A 19 11.85 30.67 -1.75
C GLY A 19 10.85 29.85 -2.58
N VAL A 20 10.30 30.43 -3.65
CA VAL A 20 9.42 29.73 -4.60
C VAL A 20 10.16 28.63 -5.33
N ILE A 21 11.37 28.89 -5.83
CA ILE A 21 12.19 27.86 -6.50
C ILE A 21 12.50 26.71 -5.53
N ILE A 22 12.89 27.00 -4.29
CA ILE A 22 13.13 25.98 -3.27
C ILE A 22 11.85 25.19 -2.98
N ALA A 23 10.71 25.86 -2.82
CA ALA A 23 9.44 25.19 -2.54
C ALA A 23 8.97 24.30 -3.70
N LEU A 24 9.10 24.77 -4.94
CA LEU A 24 8.76 23.99 -6.14
C LEU A 24 9.70 22.79 -6.31
N THR A 25 11.00 23.00 -6.06
CA THR A 25 12.02 21.93 -6.09
C THR A 25 11.78 20.93 -4.95
N TYR A 26 11.40 21.38 -3.76
CA TYR A 26 11.00 20.52 -2.65
C TYR A 26 9.76 19.69 -3.01
N GLN A 27 8.75 20.29 -3.63
CA GLN A 27 7.56 19.57 -4.07
C GLN A 27 7.85 18.55 -5.17
N SER A 28 8.69 18.88 -6.15
CA SER A 28 9.02 17.96 -7.25
C SER A 28 9.95 16.82 -6.84
N ILE A 29 10.79 17.03 -5.82
CA ILE A 29 11.74 16.03 -5.34
C ILE A 29 11.10 15.09 -4.31
N LEU A 30 10.28 15.63 -3.38
CA LEU A 30 9.78 14.84 -2.25
C LEU A 30 8.42 14.20 -2.47
N LYS A 31 7.63 14.68 -3.44
CA LYS A 31 6.32 14.08 -3.74
C LYS A 31 6.37 13.27 -5.03
N PRO A 32 5.67 12.11 -5.07
CA PRO A 32 5.46 11.41 -6.33
C PRO A 32 4.70 12.30 -7.32
N PRO A 33 4.91 12.10 -8.63
CA PRO A 33 4.09 12.77 -9.64
C PRO A 33 2.61 12.41 -9.44
N PRO A 34 1.68 13.32 -9.77
CA PRO A 34 0.25 13.02 -9.70
C PRO A 34 -0.08 11.76 -10.52
N PRO A 35 -0.81 10.79 -9.95
CA PRO A 35 -1.16 9.58 -10.67
C PRO A 35 -2.15 9.89 -11.80
N LYS A 36 -2.02 9.18 -12.92
CA LYS A 36 -3.03 9.19 -13.98
C LYS A 36 -4.16 8.24 -13.58
N LEU A 37 -5.32 8.79 -13.24
CA LEU A 37 -6.45 7.99 -12.77
C LEU A 37 -7.01 7.14 -13.91
N CYS A 38 -7.32 5.87 -13.61
CA CYS A 38 -7.94 4.98 -14.57
C CYS A 38 -9.32 5.52 -14.98
N GLY A 39 -9.57 5.62 -16.28
CA GLY A 39 -10.81 6.17 -16.85
C GLY A 39 -10.84 7.70 -17.01
N SER A 40 -9.81 8.43 -16.55
CA SER A 40 -9.66 9.86 -16.83
C SER A 40 -9.07 10.11 -18.23
N PRO A 41 -9.25 11.32 -18.83
CA PRO A 41 -8.59 11.66 -20.10
C PRO A 41 -7.07 11.45 -20.05
N GLY A 42 -6.55 10.58 -20.93
CA GLY A 42 -5.12 10.24 -20.97
C GLY A 42 -4.64 9.26 -19.89
N GLY A 43 -5.55 8.75 -19.05
CA GLY A 43 -5.27 7.68 -18.08
C GLY A 43 -5.52 6.27 -18.64
N PRO A 44 -5.09 5.21 -17.93
CA PRO A 44 -5.36 3.83 -18.34
C PRO A 44 -6.86 3.52 -18.39
N PRO A 45 -7.29 2.52 -19.19
CA PRO A 45 -8.69 2.10 -19.21
C PRO A 45 -9.08 1.41 -17.90
N ILE A 46 -10.38 1.46 -17.59
CA ILE A 46 -10.98 0.64 -16.53
C ILE A 46 -11.38 -0.70 -17.15
N THR A 47 -10.90 -1.79 -16.57
CA THR A 47 -11.13 -3.16 -17.04
C THR A 47 -11.72 -4.06 -15.95
N ALA A 48 -11.60 -3.67 -14.68
CA ALA A 48 -12.10 -4.45 -13.56
C ALA A 48 -13.55 -4.14 -13.17
N PRO A 49 -14.26 -5.11 -12.58
CA PRO A 49 -15.39 -4.81 -11.72
C PRO A 49 -14.98 -3.84 -10.60
N ARG A 50 -15.81 -2.84 -10.33
CA ARG A 50 -15.57 -1.85 -9.27
C ARG A 50 -16.81 -1.65 -8.40
N LEU A 51 -16.59 -1.55 -7.10
CA LEU A 51 -17.57 -1.07 -6.12
C LEU A 51 -17.43 0.44 -6.01
N LYS A 52 -18.54 1.18 -6.12
CA LYS A 52 -18.60 2.57 -5.68
C LYS A 52 -18.87 2.63 -4.17
N LEU A 53 -17.89 3.08 -3.41
CA LEU A 53 -17.96 3.29 -1.97
C LEU A 53 -18.89 4.44 -1.61
N ARG A 54 -19.33 4.50 -0.35
CA ARG A 54 -20.23 5.55 0.16
C ARG A 54 -19.67 6.96 0.01
N ASP A 55 -18.35 7.10 0.06
CA ASP A 55 -17.66 8.38 -0.12
C ASP A 55 -17.45 8.77 -1.60
N GLY A 56 -17.92 7.94 -2.53
CA GLY A 56 -17.88 8.16 -3.96
C GLY A 56 -16.66 7.58 -4.68
N ARG A 57 -15.64 7.11 -3.95
CA ARG A 57 -14.47 6.42 -4.53
C ARG A 57 -14.87 5.08 -5.14
N ASN A 58 -14.12 4.63 -6.14
CA ASN A 58 -14.24 3.30 -6.71
C ASN A 58 -13.17 2.37 -6.16
N LEU A 59 -13.56 1.16 -5.77
CA LEU A 59 -12.67 0.08 -5.33
C LEU A 59 -12.73 -1.06 -6.35
N ALA A 60 -11.63 -1.30 -7.06
CA ALA A 60 -11.51 -2.40 -8.01
C ALA A 60 -11.21 -3.73 -7.30
N TYR A 61 -11.87 -4.79 -7.73
CA TYR A 61 -11.73 -6.12 -7.12
C TYR A 61 -11.67 -7.24 -8.15
N LYS A 62 -11.20 -8.41 -7.70
CA LYS A 62 -11.16 -9.65 -8.48
C LYS A 62 -11.59 -10.81 -7.59
N GLU A 63 -12.52 -11.60 -8.12
CA GLU A 63 -13.05 -12.79 -7.46
C GLU A 63 -12.31 -14.04 -7.94
N HIS A 64 -12.13 -15.00 -7.05
CA HIS A 64 -11.42 -16.26 -7.29
C HIS A 64 -12.07 -17.41 -6.52
N GLY A 65 -11.78 -18.64 -6.95
CA GLY A 65 -12.32 -19.86 -6.34
C GLY A 65 -13.78 -20.11 -6.70
N LEU A 66 -14.52 -20.72 -5.79
CA LEU A 66 -15.93 -21.07 -6.01
C LEU A 66 -16.84 -19.84 -6.10
N PRO A 67 -17.98 -19.92 -6.79
CA PRO A 67 -19.02 -18.90 -6.71
C PRO A 67 -19.46 -18.65 -5.27
N ARG A 68 -19.64 -17.37 -4.89
CA ARG A 68 -19.99 -16.93 -3.52
C ARG A 68 -21.13 -17.72 -2.84
N LYS A 69 -22.12 -18.16 -3.62
CA LYS A 69 -23.29 -18.91 -3.13
C LYS A 69 -22.99 -20.37 -2.75
N LYS A 70 -21.88 -20.93 -3.25
CA LYS A 70 -21.45 -22.32 -3.02
C LYS A 70 -20.31 -22.42 -2.00
N ALA A 71 -19.74 -21.29 -1.57
CA ALA A 71 -18.60 -21.26 -0.69
C ALA A 71 -19.01 -21.14 0.79
N ASN A 72 -18.38 -21.95 1.64
CA ASN A 72 -18.50 -21.87 3.09
C ASN A 72 -17.47 -20.90 3.69
N HIS A 73 -16.28 -20.83 3.08
CA HIS A 73 -15.20 -19.95 3.50
C HIS A 73 -15.07 -18.79 2.52
N LYS A 74 -15.43 -17.59 2.99
CA LYS A 74 -15.34 -16.36 2.19
C LYS A 74 -14.24 -15.48 2.72
N ILE A 75 -13.22 -15.27 1.90
CA ILE A 75 -11.95 -14.67 2.29
C ILE A 75 -11.73 -13.36 1.53
N ILE A 76 -11.41 -12.28 2.23
CA ILE A 76 -10.86 -11.07 1.63
C ILE A 76 -9.33 -11.14 1.73
N PHE A 77 -8.67 -11.15 0.58
CA PHE A 77 -7.22 -11.10 0.45
C PHE A 77 -6.72 -9.66 0.34
N ILE A 78 -5.82 -9.27 1.25
CA ILE A 78 -5.18 -7.96 1.26
C ILE A 78 -3.75 -8.12 0.76
N HIS A 79 -3.51 -7.60 -0.44
CA HIS A 79 -2.21 -7.70 -1.11
C HIS A 79 -1.10 -6.90 -0.40
N GLY A 80 0.16 -7.21 -0.72
CA GLY A 80 1.35 -6.57 -0.15
C GLY A 80 1.70 -5.22 -0.80
N SER A 81 2.97 -4.82 -0.63
CA SER A 81 3.59 -3.71 -1.38
C SER A 81 3.78 -4.09 -2.85
N ASP A 82 3.78 -3.11 -3.75
CA ASP A 82 4.12 -3.29 -5.18
C ASP A 82 3.33 -4.44 -5.85
N SER A 83 2.05 -4.50 -5.52
CA SER A 83 1.14 -5.59 -5.85
C SER A 83 -0.27 -5.03 -6.06
N CYS A 84 -1.19 -5.81 -6.59
CA CYS A 84 -2.56 -5.42 -6.88
C CYS A 84 -3.54 -6.60 -6.72
N ARG A 85 -4.81 -6.39 -7.08
CA ARG A 85 -5.86 -7.42 -7.10
C ARG A 85 -5.49 -8.68 -7.89
N HIS A 86 -4.57 -8.59 -8.86
CA HIS A 86 -4.17 -9.74 -9.67
C HIS A 86 -3.21 -10.69 -8.94
N ASP A 87 -2.51 -10.22 -7.90
CA ASP A 87 -1.45 -10.97 -7.21
C ASP A 87 -1.97 -11.67 -5.95
N ALA A 88 -3.21 -12.18 -6.02
CA ALA A 88 -3.78 -13.03 -4.98
C ALA A 88 -3.11 -14.41 -4.99
N VAL A 89 -1.84 -14.46 -4.57
CA VAL A 89 -0.96 -15.63 -4.69
C VAL A 89 -1.59 -16.90 -4.09
N PHE A 90 -2.34 -16.78 -3.00
CA PHE A 90 -3.02 -17.92 -2.41
C PHE A 90 -4.24 -18.37 -3.23
N ALA A 91 -4.91 -17.47 -3.95
CA ALA A 91 -5.99 -17.87 -4.85
C ALA A 91 -5.47 -18.61 -6.09
N THR A 92 -4.25 -18.31 -6.54
CA THR A 92 -3.66 -18.91 -7.76
C THR A 92 -2.87 -20.19 -7.48
N LEU A 93 -2.30 -20.35 -6.28
CA LEU A 93 -1.49 -21.51 -5.92
C LEU A 93 -2.28 -22.67 -5.30
N LEU A 94 -3.51 -22.43 -4.81
CA LEU A 94 -4.34 -23.52 -4.29
C LEU A 94 -4.78 -24.45 -5.43
N SER A 95 -4.69 -25.76 -5.21
CA SER A 95 -5.21 -26.73 -6.17
C SER A 95 -6.74 -26.60 -6.27
N PRO A 96 -7.34 -26.84 -7.46
CA PRO A 96 -8.79 -26.85 -7.62
C PRO A 96 -9.48 -27.79 -6.61
N ASP A 97 -8.93 -28.99 -6.39
CA ASP A 97 -9.46 -29.97 -5.45
C ASP A 97 -9.56 -29.40 -4.02
N LEU A 98 -8.54 -28.66 -3.57
CA LEU A 98 -8.53 -28.07 -2.23
C LEU A 98 -9.51 -26.90 -2.13
N VAL A 99 -9.66 -26.11 -3.19
CA VAL A 99 -10.64 -25.03 -3.27
C VAL A 99 -12.06 -25.60 -3.18
N ASP A 100 -12.33 -26.71 -3.86
CA ASP A 100 -13.63 -27.38 -3.85
C ASP A 100 -13.90 -28.05 -2.50
N GLU A 101 -12.94 -28.83 -1.98
CA GLU A 101 -13.03 -29.54 -0.69
C GLU A 101 -13.30 -28.56 0.46
N LEU A 102 -12.55 -27.47 0.53
CA LEU A 102 -12.72 -26.44 1.55
C LEU A 102 -13.85 -25.46 1.21
N SER A 103 -14.43 -25.55 0.01
CA SER A 103 -15.46 -24.66 -0.50
C SER A 103 -15.10 -23.18 -0.34
N VAL A 104 -13.96 -22.79 -0.92
CA VAL A 104 -13.34 -21.46 -0.73
C VAL A 104 -13.77 -20.50 -1.82
N TYR A 105 -14.21 -19.33 -1.38
CA TYR A 105 -14.31 -18.11 -2.17
C TYR A 105 -13.28 -17.11 -1.68
N MET A 106 -12.52 -16.50 -2.60
CA MET A 106 -11.58 -15.44 -2.27
C MET A 106 -11.83 -14.21 -3.15
N VAL A 107 -11.82 -13.03 -2.54
CA VAL A 107 -11.79 -11.76 -3.25
C VAL A 107 -10.55 -10.98 -2.89
N SER A 108 -9.82 -10.54 -3.90
CA SER A 108 -8.73 -9.57 -3.76
C SER A 108 -9.20 -8.23 -4.30
N PHE A 109 -8.61 -7.14 -3.81
CA PHE A 109 -8.95 -5.80 -4.24
C PHE A 109 -7.70 -4.94 -4.36
N ASP A 110 -7.80 -3.89 -5.15
CA ASP A 110 -6.77 -2.86 -5.21
C ASP A 110 -6.97 -1.91 -4.03
N LYS A 111 -5.98 -1.83 -3.12
CA LYS A 111 -6.00 -0.83 -2.06
C LYS A 111 -6.12 0.60 -2.65
N PRO A 112 -6.64 1.59 -1.92
CA PRO A 112 -6.77 2.96 -2.42
C PRO A 112 -5.45 3.49 -2.99
N GLY A 113 -5.50 3.96 -4.25
CA GLY A 113 -4.34 4.45 -5.01
C GLY A 113 -3.52 3.36 -5.69
N TYR A 114 -3.94 2.10 -5.66
CA TYR A 114 -3.36 1.00 -6.43
C TYR A 114 -4.27 0.62 -7.61
N GLY A 115 -3.66 0.12 -8.69
CA GLY A 115 -4.37 -0.44 -9.83
C GLY A 115 -5.49 0.47 -10.35
N GLU A 116 -6.72 -0.04 -10.32
CA GLU A 116 -7.91 0.66 -10.82
C GLU A 116 -8.81 1.23 -9.71
N SER A 117 -8.36 1.19 -8.46
CA SER A 117 -9.02 1.85 -7.33
C SER A 117 -8.66 3.33 -7.24
N ASP A 118 -9.63 4.15 -6.90
CA ASP A 118 -9.41 5.57 -6.67
C ASP A 118 -8.51 5.78 -5.44
N PRO A 119 -7.66 6.83 -5.44
CA PRO A 119 -6.89 7.20 -4.25
C PRO A 119 -7.81 7.68 -3.12
N ASP A 120 -7.39 7.41 -1.88
CA ASP A 120 -8.00 8.01 -0.68
C ASP A 120 -7.15 9.21 -0.24
N PRO A 121 -7.55 10.46 -0.54
CA PRO A 121 -6.80 11.64 -0.11
C PRO A 121 -6.83 11.86 1.40
N ASN A 122 -7.80 11.24 2.10
CA ASN A 122 -8.00 11.34 3.55
C ASN A 122 -7.64 10.01 4.24
N ARG A 123 -6.70 9.26 3.66
CA ARG A 123 -6.38 7.90 4.10
C ARG A 123 -6.03 7.83 5.57
N THR A 124 -6.73 6.97 6.29
CA THR A 124 -6.42 6.58 7.66
C THR A 124 -6.34 5.06 7.75
N PRO A 125 -5.74 4.50 8.82
CA PRO A 125 -5.84 3.06 9.07
C PRO A 125 -7.28 2.56 9.16
N LYS A 126 -8.21 3.41 9.61
CA LYS A 126 -9.64 3.06 9.71
C LYS A 126 -10.34 3.11 8.35
N SER A 127 -10.05 4.10 7.49
CA SER A 127 -10.76 4.24 6.20
C SER A 127 -10.60 3.01 5.31
N LEU A 128 -9.37 2.50 5.18
CA LEU A 128 -9.12 1.26 4.44
C LEU A 128 -9.90 0.05 5.00
N VAL A 129 -10.10 -0.01 6.30
CA VAL A 129 -10.85 -1.11 6.93
C VAL A 129 -12.35 -0.98 6.65
N LEU A 130 -12.87 0.25 6.58
CA LEU A 130 -14.25 0.50 6.18
C LEU A 130 -14.46 0.17 4.70
N ASP A 131 -13.48 0.44 3.83
CA ASP A 131 -13.53 0.00 2.42
C ASP A 131 -13.66 -1.52 2.31
N ILE A 132 -12.94 -2.27 3.17
CA ILE A 132 -13.02 -3.75 3.24
C ILE A 132 -14.40 -4.20 3.72
N GLU A 133 -14.96 -3.54 4.74
CA GLU A 133 -16.30 -3.85 5.25
C GLU A 133 -17.38 -3.58 4.19
N GLU A 134 -17.31 -2.44 3.50
CA GLU A 134 -18.23 -2.09 2.40
C GLU A 134 -18.11 -3.08 1.23
N LEU A 135 -16.90 -3.53 0.90
CA LEU A 135 -16.68 -4.58 -0.09
C LEU A 135 -17.34 -5.90 0.32
N ALA A 136 -17.20 -6.28 1.59
CA ALA A 136 -17.81 -7.50 2.12
C ALA A 136 -19.35 -7.44 2.06
N ASP A 137 -19.94 -6.29 2.39
CA ASP A 137 -21.37 -6.05 2.33
C ASP A 137 -21.89 -6.09 0.89
N TYR A 138 -21.22 -5.37 -0.01
CA TYR A 138 -21.57 -5.32 -1.43
C TYR A 138 -21.57 -6.71 -2.08
N LEU A 139 -20.57 -7.54 -1.75
CA LEU A 139 -20.47 -8.90 -2.26
C LEU A 139 -21.33 -9.90 -1.49
N SER A 140 -22.05 -9.45 -0.46
CA SER A 140 -22.89 -10.28 0.40
C SER A 140 -22.11 -11.47 0.99
N LEU A 141 -20.93 -11.17 1.57
CA LEU A 141 -20.10 -12.20 2.18
C LEU A 141 -20.73 -12.79 3.45
N GLY A 142 -21.66 -12.06 4.07
CA GLY A 142 -22.40 -12.48 5.25
C GLY A 142 -22.06 -11.62 6.47
N SER A 143 -22.58 -12.02 7.64
CA SER A 143 -22.33 -11.30 8.89
C SER A 143 -20.85 -11.35 9.30
N LYS A 144 -20.17 -12.47 9.03
CA LYS A 144 -18.75 -12.65 9.28
C LYS A 144 -18.02 -13.23 8.05
N PHE A 145 -16.78 -12.80 7.86
CA PHE A 145 -15.89 -13.26 6.80
C PHE A 145 -14.45 -13.40 7.29
N TYR A 146 -13.59 -14.04 6.50
CA TYR A 146 -12.17 -14.20 6.82
C TYR A 146 -11.33 -13.12 6.14
N VAL A 147 -10.24 -12.72 6.77
CA VAL A 147 -9.26 -11.80 6.18
C VAL A 147 -7.88 -12.46 6.15
N LEU A 148 -7.22 -12.39 5.00
CA LEU A 148 -5.84 -12.84 4.81
C LEU A 148 -4.98 -11.66 4.36
N GLY A 149 -4.04 -11.25 5.21
CA GLY A 149 -3.06 -10.22 4.90
C GLY A 149 -1.73 -10.84 4.50
N TYR A 150 -1.19 -10.42 3.35
CA TYR A 150 0.14 -10.82 2.91
C TYR A 150 1.10 -9.63 2.94
N SER A 151 2.26 -9.80 3.59
CA SER A 151 3.26 -8.75 3.72
C SER A 151 2.60 -7.43 4.19
N MET A 152 2.92 -6.28 3.60
CA MET A 152 2.30 -4.98 3.94
C MET A 152 0.75 -4.95 3.96
N GLY A 153 0.05 -5.95 3.41
CA GLY A 153 -1.39 -6.12 3.57
C GLY A 153 -1.84 -6.27 5.02
N GLU A 154 -0.96 -6.74 5.91
CA GLU A 154 -1.26 -6.87 7.34
C GLU A 154 -1.61 -5.55 8.03
N GLN A 155 -1.14 -4.41 7.50
CA GLN A 155 -1.41 -3.11 8.08
C GLN A 155 -2.92 -2.85 8.12
N ALA A 156 -3.62 -3.29 7.08
CA ALA A 156 -5.07 -3.30 7.04
C ALA A 156 -5.66 -4.45 7.86
N THR A 157 -5.05 -5.64 7.85
CA THR A 157 -5.52 -6.81 8.61
C THR A 157 -5.55 -6.56 10.12
N TRP A 158 -4.51 -5.94 10.68
CA TRP A 158 -4.50 -5.47 12.07
C TRP A 158 -5.55 -4.39 12.31
N GLY A 159 -5.77 -3.52 11.32
CA GLY A 159 -6.88 -2.58 11.32
C GLY A 159 -8.24 -3.27 11.42
N CYS A 160 -8.44 -4.38 10.69
CA CYS A 160 -9.68 -5.15 10.76
C CYS A 160 -9.93 -5.69 12.17
N LEU A 161 -8.92 -6.29 12.80
CA LEU A 161 -9.00 -6.75 14.20
C LEU A 161 -9.38 -5.62 15.16
N LYS A 162 -8.90 -4.40 14.90
CA LYS A 162 -9.16 -3.23 15.75
C LYS A 162 -10.54 -2.61 15.53
N TYR A 163 -10.96 -2.43 14.27
CA TYR A 163 -12.11 -1.59 13.93
C TYR A 163 -13.37 -2.37 13.58
N ILE A 164 -13.25 -3.59 13.05
CA ILE A 164 -14.40 -4.43 12.67
C ILE A 164 -14.32 -5.86 13.24
N PRO A 165 -13.86 -6.11 14.49
CA PRO A 165 -13.70 -7.48 15.01
C PRO A 165 -14.99 -8.30 14.96
N HIS A 166 -16.14 -7.63 15.08
CA HIS A 166 -17.46 -8.25 15.02
C HIS A 166 -17.81 -8.84 13.63
N ARG A 167 -17.13 -8.40 12.56
CA ARG A 167 -17.27 -8.89 11.19
C ARG A 167 -16.32 -10.02 10.83
N LEU A 168 -15.43 -10.43 11.74
CA LEU A 168 -14.37 -11.39 11.42
C LEU A 168 -14.73 -12.79 11.92
N ALA A 169 -14.70 -13.76 11.01
CA ALA A 169 -14.74 -15.20 11.31
C ALA A 169 -13.34 -15.71 11.67
N GLY A 170 -12.29 -15.13 11.06
CA GLY A 170 -10.90 -15.45 11.34
C GLY A 170 -9.96 -14.52 10.57
N VAL A 171 -8.71 -14.46 11.04
CA VAL A 171 -7.67 -13.60 10.48
C VAL A 171 -6.38 -14.37 10.30
N THR A 172 -5.75 -14.24 9.13
CA THR A 172 -4.46 -14.84 8.81
C THR A 172 -3.47 -13.77 8.40
N LEU A 173 -2.27 -13.82 8.96
CA LEU A 173 -1.12 -12.98 8.60
C LEU A 173 -0.06 -13.87 7.97
N VAL A 174 0.39 -13.55 6.76
CA VAL A 174 1.41 -14.33 6.06
C VAL A 174 2.62 -13.45 5.74
N SER A 175 3.79 -13.88 6.23
CA SER A 175 5.08 -13.19 6.10
C SER A 175 5.01 -11.70 6.47
N PRO A 176 4.67 -11.37 7.73
CA PRO A 176 4.35 -10.00 8.07
C PRO A 176 5.55 -9.04 8.12
N VAL A 177 5.34 -7.79 7.68
CA VAL A 177 6.23 -6.65 7.84
C VAL A 177 6.13 -6.09 9.26
N VAL A 178 7.10 -6.46 10.09
CA VAL A 178 7.18 -6.06 11.50
C VAL A 178 7.30 -4.54 11.68
N ASN A 179 6.50 -3.99 12.60
CA ASN A 179 6.70 -2.65 13.14
C ASN A 179 7.61 -2.70 14.37
N TYR A 180 8.89 -2.35 14.19
CA TYR A 180 9.90 -2.37 15.24
C TYR A 180 9.68 -1.34 16.38
N TRP A 181 8.74 -0.42 16.22
CA TRP A 181 8.38 0.58 17.24
C TRP A 181 7.09 0.24 18.01
N TRP A 182 6.59 -1.00 17.92
CA TRP A 182 5.45 -1.41 18.73
C TRP A 182 5.80 -1.41 20.22
N LYS A 183 5.06 -0.59 20.99
CA LYS A 183 5.26 -0.41 22.44
C LYS A 183 5.13 -1.69 23.27
N ASN A 184 4.39 -2.68 22.77
CA ASN A 184 4.13 -3.93 23.47
C ASN A 184 5.09 -5.06 23.09
N LEU A 185 6.06 -4.82 22.21
CA LEU A 185 7.13 -5.77 21.92
C LEU A 185 8.34 -5.49 22.83
N PRO A 186 8.95 -6.53 23.45
CA PRO A 186 10.19 -6.37 24.19
C PRO A 186 11.27 -5.69 23.36
N LEU A 187 11.89 -4.65 23.93
CA LEU A 187 12.85 -3.81 23.19
C LEU A 187 14.05 -4.60 22.67
N ASN A 188 14.51 -5.61 23.43
CA ASN A 188 15.59 -6.50 23.00
C ASN A 188 15.22 -7.26 21.73
N VAL A 189 14.01 -7.84 21.67
CA VAL A 189 13.51 -8.60 20.51
C VAL A 189 13.32 -7.69 19.30
N SER A 190 12.69 -6.52 19.48
CA SER A 190 12.50 -5.56 18.40
C SER A 190 13.84 -5.04 17.87
N THR A 191 14.81 -4.78 18.75
CA THR A 191 16.15 -4.31 18.36
C THR A 191 16.93 -5.38 17.63
N GLU A 192 16.89 -6.63 18.11
CA GLU A 192 17.52 -7.77 17.44
C GLU A 192 16.95 -7.97 16.04
N GLY A 193 15.63 -8.09 15.91
CA GLY A 193 14.96 -8.24 14.62
C GLY A 193 15.24 -7.07 13.67
N PHE A 194 15.24 -5.84 14.20
CA PHE A 194 15.59 -4.65 13.42
C PHE A 194 17.02 -4.75 12.84
N ASN A 195 17.97 -5.23 13.65
CA ASN A 195 19.38 -5.33 13.28
C ASN A 195 19.67 -6.47 12.28
N LEU A 196 18.79 -7.46 12.15
CA LEU A 196 18.89 -8.50 11.11
C LEU A 196 18.68 -7.95 9.69
N GLN A 197 18.02 -6.79 9.55
CA GLN A 197 17.81 -6.19 8.24
C GLN A 197 19.10 -5.61 7.66
N PRO A 198 19.26 -5.59 6.32
CA PRO A 198 20.32 -4.83 5.66
C PRO A 198 20.34 -3.37 6.11
N LYS A 199 21.52 -2.75 6.23
CA LYS A 199 21.67 -1.36 6.72
C LYS A 199 20.82 -0.34 5.95
N ARG A 200 20.68 -0.49 4.62
CA ARG A 200 19.82 0.37 3.81
C ARG A 200 18.33 0.25 4.18
N ASN A 201 17.86 -0.95 4.54
CA ASN A 201 16.48 -1.18 4.97
C ASN A 201 16.26 -0.60 6.37
N GLN A 202 17.22 -0.77 7.28
CA GLN A 202 17.20 -0.12 8.60
C GLN A 202 17.01 1.39 8.48
N TRP A 203 17.72 2.05 7.56
CA TRP A 203 17.52 3.47 7.29
C TRP A 203 16.18 3.77 6.64
N ALA A 204 15.76 3.00 5.63
CA ALA A 204 14.47 3.19 4.97
C ALA A 204 13.30 3.11 5.96
N VAL A 205 13.30 2.15 6.89
CA VAL A 205 12.25 2.04 7.92
C VAL A 205 12.33 3.16 8.95
N ARG A 206 13.52 3.68 9.29
CA ARG A 206 13.66 4.87 10.15
C ARG A 206 13.10 6.11 9.48
N VAL A 207 13.37 6.29 8.20
CA VAL A 207 12.80 7.40 7.41
C VAL A 207 11.29 7.27 7.35
N ALA A 208 10.76 6.08 7.07
CA ALA A 208 9.31 5.84 7.08
C ALA A 208 8.67 6.15 8.44
N HIS A 209 9.37 5.88 9.56
CA HIS A 209 8.86 6.12 10.90
C HIS A 209 8.94 7.59 11.35
N TYR A 210 10.11 8.21 11.21
CA TYR A 210 10.38 9.55 11.76
C TYR A 210 10.13 10.69 10.77
N ALA A 211 10.27 10.43 9.47
CA ALA A 211 10.12 11.44 8.42
C ALA A 211 9.41 10.87 7.18
N PRO A 212 8.16 10.37 7.32
CA PRO A 212 7.45 9.69 6.23
C PRO A 212 7.28 10.55 4.96
N TRP A 213 7.30 11.88 5.08
CA TRP A 213 7.24 12.78 3.92
C TRP A 213 8.48 12.72 3.02
N LEU A 214 9.59 12.13 3.48
CA LEU A 214 10.80 11.90 2.69
C LEU A 214 10.83 10.53 2.03
N ILE A 215 9.85 9.64 2.28
CA ILE A 215 9.96 8.24 1.88
C ILE A 215 10.01 8.06 0.36
N TYR A 216 9.29 8.91 -0.39
CA TYR A 216 9.33 8.88 -1.85
C TYR A 216 10.73 9.23 -2.33
N TRP A 217 11.24 10.40 -1.96
CA TRP A 217 12.58 10.84 -2.32
C TRP A 217 13.65 9.84 -1.94
N TRP A 218 13.60 9.31 -0.71
CA TRP A 218 14.57 8.33 -0.21
C TRP A 218 14.72 7.13 -1.13
N ASN A 219 13.60 6.66 -1.71
CA ASN A 219 13.58 5.49 -2.60
C ASN A 219 13.77 5.83 -4.08
N THR A 220 13.71 7.10 -4.50
CA THR A 220 13.82 7.49 -5.92
C THR A 220 15.08 8.27 -6.27
N GLN A 221 15.82 8.77 -5.28
CA GLN A 221 17.13 9.40 -5.49
C GLN A 221 18.21 8.41 -5.99
N ASN A 222 19.29 8.93 -6.58
CA ASN A 222 20.37 8.14 -7.21
C ASN A 222 21.73 8.18 -6.47
N TRP A 223 21.83 8.86 -5.32
CA TRP A 223 23.05 9.00 -4.53
C TRP A 223 23.39 7.73 -3.74
N PHE A 224 22.37 6.94 -3.37
CA PHE A 224 22.53 5.64 -2.71
C PHE A 224 21.35 4.72 -3.03
N SER A 225 21.50 3.42 -2.81
CA SER A 225 20.37 2.49 -2.95
C SER A 225 19.37 2.68 -1.81
N GLY A 226 18.11 2.95 -2.15
CA GLY A 226 16.99 3.00 -1.21
C GLY A 226 16.64 1.64 -0.58
N SER A 227 15.38 1.45 -0.21
CA SER A 227 14.91 0.17 0.33
C SER A 227 15.16 -0.97 -0.67
N SER A 228 15.67 -2.11 -0.21
CA SER A 228 15.83 -3.30 -1.04
C SER A 228 14.52 -3.72 -1.70
N VAL A 229 13.40 -3.57 -0.98
CA VAL A 229 12.07 -3.96 -1.44
C VAL A 229 11.59 -3.00 -2.52
N ALA A 230 11.74 -1.69 -2.29
CA ALA A 230 11.36 -0.68 -3.29
C ALA A 230 12.19 -0.79 -4.57
N ASN A 231 13.47 -1.16 -4.43
CA ASN A 231 14.38 -1.33 -5.57
C ASN A 231 14.31 -2.74 -6.20
N ARG A 232 13.42 -3.63 -5.73
CA ARG A 232 13.30 -5.02 -6.18
C ARG A 232 14.64 -5.77 -6.21
N ASP A 233 15.47 -5.55 -5.20
CA ASP A 233 16.80 -6.15 -5.14
C ASP A 233 16.72 -7.61 -4.65
N HIS A 234 16.90 -8.56 -5.56
CA HIS A 234 16.87 -10.00 -5.27
C HIS A 234 18.13 -10.51 -4.54
N SER A 235 19.17 -9.69 -4.35
CA SER A 235 20.39 -10.10 -3.64
C SER A 235 20.14 -10.43 -2.16
N ILE A 236 19.07 -9.90 -1.58
CA ILE A 236 18.68 -10.16 -0.17
C ILE A 236 17.98 -11.50 0.02
N LEU A 237 17.57 -12.17 -1.07
CA LEU A 237 16.91 -13.46 -1.00
C LEU A 237 17.85 -14.54 -0.47
N SER A 238 17.27 -15.56 0.17
CA SER A 238 18.04 -16.74 0.56
C SER A 238 18.64 -17.42 -0.68
N LYS A 239 19.69 -18.23 -0.49
CA LYS A 239 20.28 -18.98 -1.61
C LYS A 239 19.24 -19.87 -2.31
N ALA A 240 18.34 -20.48 -1.54
CA ALA A 240 17.28 -21.32 -2.09
C ALA A 240 16.28 -20.54 -2.94
N ASP A 241 15.94 -19.31 -2.51
CA ASP A 241 14.98 -18.47 -3.21
C ASP A 241 15.55 -17.85 -4.49
N LYS A 242 16.86 -17.55 -4.52
CA LYS A 242 17.55 -17.05 -5.72
C LYS A 242 17.56 -18.02 -6.90
N VAL A 243 17.49 -19.32 -6.63
CA VAL A 243 17.47 -20.35 -7.68
C VAL A 243 16.07 -20.49 -8.29
N ARG A 244 15.03 -19.96 -7.63
CA ARG A 244 13.62 -20.07 -8.01
C ARG A 244 13.00 -18.75 -8.51
N SER A 245 13.71 -17.64 -8.40
CA SER A 245 13.32 -16.30 -8.84
C SER A 245 13.72 -16.03 -10.28
#